data_AF-C6SD29-F1
#
_entry.id   AF-C6SD29-F1
#
_cell.length_a   1.000
_cell.length_b   1.000
_cell.length_c   1.000
_cell.angle_alpha   90.00
_cell.angle_beta   90.00
_cell.angle_gamma   90.00
#
_symmetry.space_group_name_H-M   'P 1'
#
loop_
_entity.id
_entity.type
_entity.pdbx_description
1 polymer ?
#
loop_
_entity_poly.entity_id
_entity_poly.type
_entity_poly.pdbx_seq_one_letter_code
_entity_poly.pdbx_strand_id
1 'polypeptide(L)'
;MIVSIFQIVIKSSIIHIYIGRDQMKFATKAIHSSYDCDEHNRALMPPIYQNSMFALHEIGENVPYRYSRLSNPTRQILEDTVADLEHGAAGFCVFQRYGGN
;
A
#
# COMPACT_ATOMS: atom_id res chain seq x y z
N MET A 1 -16.49 -26.97 5.93
CA MET A 1 -15.11 -27.23 5.43
C MET A 1 -14.50 -26.02 4.74
N ILE A 2 -15.20 -25.36 3.81
CA ILE A 2 -14.73 -24.16 3.08
C ILE A 2 -14.47 -22.93 3.99
N VAL A 3 -15.32 -22.68 4.99
CA VAL A 3 -15.13 -21.58 5.95
C VAL A 3 -13.91 -21.74 6.87
N SER A 4 -13.46 -22.97 7.14
CA SER A 4 -12.27 -23.21 7.98
C SER A 4 -10.96 -22.98 7.22
N ILE A 5 -10.94 -23.22 5.92
CA ILE A 5 -9.77 -22.96 5.05
C ILE A 5 -9.54 -21.45 4.91
N PHE A 6 -10.62 -20.66 4.79
CA PHE A 6 -10.52 -19.20 4.73
C PHE A 6 -9.96 -18.60 6.03
N GLN A 7 -10.43 -19.08 7.19
CA GLN A 7 -9.90 -18.65 8.49
C GLN A 7 -8.44 -19.06 8.73
N ILE A 8 -8.00 -20.21 8.19
CA ILE A 8 -6.60 -20.68 8.28
C ILE A 8 -5.68 -19.84 7.40
N VAL A 9 -6.10 -19.49 6.17
CA VAL A 9 -5.31 -18.61 5.29
C VAL A 9 -5.19 -17.21 5.89
N ILE A 10 -6.28 -16.66 6.43
CA ILE A 10 -6.28 -15.35 7.10
C ILE A 10 -5.41 -15.39 8.36
N LYS A 11 -5.52 -16.41 9.23
CA LYS A 11 -4.66 -16.54 10.42
C LYS A 11 -3.19 -16.77 10.07
N SER A 12 -2.88 -17.58 9.05
CA SER A 12 -1.49 -17.78 8.61
C SER A 12 -0.90 -16.51 8.01
N SER A 13 -1.65 -15.76 7.20
CA SER A 13 -1.22 -14.45 6.67
C SER A 13 -1.04 -13.41 7.77
N ILE A 14 -1.91 -13.36 8.78
CA ILE A 14 -1.76 -12.43 9.92
C ILE A 14 -0.48 -12.73 10.72
N ILE A 15 -0.11 -14.01 10.89
CA ILE A 15 1.16 -14.39 11.55
C ILE A 15 2.36 -13.99 10.67
N HIS A 16 2.23 -14.07 9.34
CA HIS A 16 3.26 -13.63 8.40
C HIS A 16 3.40 -12.11 8.26
N ILE A 17 2.39 -11.32 8.60
CA ILE A 17 2.52 -9.84 8.71
C ILE A 17 3.58 -9.49 9.78
N TYR A 18 3.74 -10.32 10.80
CA TYR A 18 4.71 -10.13 11.90
C TYR A 18 6.06 -10.83 11.71
N ILE A 19 6.22 -11.66 10.67
CA ILE A 19 7.48 -12.35 10.32
C ILE A 19 8.08 -11.64 9.12
N GLY A 20 9.37 -11.27 9.19
CA GLY A 20 10.05 -10.42 8.22
C GLY A 20 9.62 -10.60 6.75
N ARG A 21 9.33 -9.46 6.09
CA ARG A 21 8.79 -9.33 4.72
C ARG A 21 9.55 -10.13 3.65
N ASP A 22 10.79 -10.53 3.94
CA ASP A 22 11.70 -11.27 3.06
C ASP A 22 11.32 -12.76 2.87
N GLN A 23 10.49 -13.34 3.74
CA GLN A 23 10.16 -14.78 3.73
C GLN A 23 8.80 -15.12 3.07
N MET A 24 8.12 -14.16 2.46
CA MET A 24 6.81 -14.37 1.82
C MET A 24 6.92 -14.84 0.36
N LYS A 25 6.00 -15.72 -0.07
CA LYS A 25 5.85 -16.10 -1.49
C LYS A 25 5.26 -14.94 -2.30
N PHE A 26 5.62 -14.86 -3.59
CA PHE A 26 5.19 -13.78 -4.50
C PHE A 26 3.68 -13.46 -4.44
N ALA A 27 2.81 -14.48 -4.50
CA ALA A 27 1.36 -14.30 -4.47
C ALA A 27 0.85 -13.70 -3.15
N THR A 28 1.49 -14.02 -2.02
CA THR A 28 1.16 -13.43 -0.72
C THR A 28 1.67 -11.99 -0.65
N LYS A 29 2.90 -11.77 -1.13
CA LYS A 29 3.53 -10.45 -1.19
C LYS A 29 2.68 -9.47 -1.99
N ALA A 30 2.17 -9.86 -3.16
CA ALA A 30 1.35 -8.98 -4.01
C ALA A 30 0.04 -8.49 -3.37
N ILE A 31 -0.47 -9.18 -2.35
CA ILE A 31 -1.74 -8.82 -1.68
C ILE A 31 -1.47 -8.09 -0.36
N HIS A 32 -0.40 -8.44 0.35
CA HIS A 32 -0.13 -7.95 1.72
C HIS A 32 1.08 -7.02 1.79
N SER A 33 1.69 -6.67 0.66
CA SER A 33 2.82 -5.74 0.62
C SER A 33 2.36 -4.34 0.98
N SER A 34 3.19 -3.66 1.77
CA SER A 34 3.22 -2.20 1.89
C SER A 34 1.94 -1.50 2.39
N TYR A 35 0.95 -2.25 2.90
CA TYR A 35 -0.25 -1.70 3.52
C TYR A 35 -0.36 -2.10 4.98
N ASP A 36 -0.49 -1.10 5.86
CA ASP A 36 -0.83 -1.29 7.26
C ASP A 36 -2.27 -0.80 7.53
N CYS A 37 -3.09 -1.69 8.07
CA CYS A 37 -4.49 -1.41 8.39
C CYS A 37 -4.62 -0.45 9.59
N ASP A 38 -3.66 -0.46 10.52
CA ASP A 38 -3.74 0.35 11.74
C ASP A 38 -3.58 1.85 11.46
N GLU A 39 -2.92 2.22 10.35
CA GLU A 39 -2.76 3.61 9.91
C GLU A 39 -4.06 4.22 9.32
N HIS A 40 -5.02 3.38 8.94
CA HIS A 40 -6.24 3.80 8.22
C HIS A 40 -7.51 3.27 8.87
N ASN A 41 -7.65 3.46 10.18
CA ASN A 41 -8.86 3.09 10.95
C ASN A 41 -9.24 1.60 10.83
N ARG A 42 -8.27 0.70 10.65
CA ARG A 42 -8.49 -0.74 10.45
C ARG A 42 -9.30 -1.07 9.19
N ALA A 43 -9.25 -0.21 8.19
CA ALA A 43 -9.72 -0.56 6.86
C ALA A 43 -8.88 -1.74 6.34
N LEU A 44 -9.53 -2.75 5.77
CA LEU A 44 -8.84 -3.89 5.14
C LEU A 44 -8.26 -3.52 3.77
N MET A 45 -8.86 -2.52 3.11
CA MET A 45 -8.43 -2.03 1.82
C MET A 45 -7.91 -0.60 1.97
N PRO A 46 -6.84 -0.21 1.26
CA PRO A 46 -6.36 1.15 1.24
C PRO A 46 -7.48 2.15 0.92
N PRO A 47 -7.68 3.19 1.74
CA PRO A 47 -8.65 4.23 1.42
C PRO A 47 -8.21 5.03 0.20
N ILE A 48 -9.18 5.50 -0.58
CA ILE A 48 -8.93 6.29 -1.78
C ILE A 48 -8.87 7.78 -1.40
N TYR A 49 -7.68 8.36 -1.41
CA TYR A 49 -7.44 9.78 -1.12
C TYR A 49 -7.70 10.67 -2.35
N GLN A 50 -8.97 11.05 -2.56
CA GLN A 50 -9.46 11.92 -3.63
C GLN A 50 -9.46 13.42 -3.26
N ASN A 51 -8.35 13.89 -2.71
CA ASN A 51 -8.13 15.30 -2.38
C ASN A 51 -6.94 15.86 -3.17
N SER A 52 -6.90 17.18 -3.37
CA SER A 52 -5.76 17.85 -4.00
C SER A 52 -4.71 18.29 -2.98
N MET A 53 -5.14 18.72 -1.79
CA MET A 53 -4.31 19.26 -0.71
C MET A 53 -4.65 18.58 0.62
N PHE A 54 -3.66 18.47 1.50
CA PHE A 54 -3.80 18.00 2.87
C PHE A 54 -3.67 19.17 3.85
N ALA A 55 -4.35 19.09 4.99
CA ALA A 55 -4.30 20.14 6.01
C ALA A 55 -2.92 20.19 6.68
N LEU A 56 -2.44 21.41 6.96
CA LEU A 56 -1.24 21.69 7.74
C LEU A 56 -1.69 22.31 9.06
N HIS A 57 -1.07 21.90 10.16
CA HIS A 57 -1.32 22.50 11.47
C HIS A 57 -0.60 23.85 11.59
N GLU A 58 0.62 23.94 11.06
CA GLU A 58 1.45 25.14 11.12
C GLU A 58 2.19 25.43 9.80
N ILE A 59 2.55 26.70 9.61
CA ILE A 59 3.35 27.12 8.45
C ILE A 59 4.79 26.61 8.64
N GLY A 60 5.25 25.74 7.74
CA GLY A 60 6.58 25.13 7.81
C GLY A 60 6.61 23.72 8.38
N GLU A 61 5.45 23.16 8.77
CA GLU A 61 5.34 21.79 9.23
C GLU A 61 5.78 20.79 8.14
N ASN A 62 6.61 19.83 8.55
CA ASN A 62 7.08 18.75 7.68
C ASN A 62 6.11 17.57 7.76
N VAL A 63 5.05 17.65 6.96
CA VAL A 63 4.08 16.55 6.79
C VAL A 63 4.45 15.70 5.57
N PRO A 64 4.23 14.37 5.62
CA PRO A 64 4.55 13.46 4.52
C PRO A 64 3.71 13.72 3.25
N TYR A 65 2.49 14.25 3.43
CA TYR A 65 1.56 14.55 2.34
C TYR A 65 1.11 15.99 2.42
N ARG A 66 1.46 16.80 1.42
CA ARG A 66 1.03 18.21 1.32
C ARG A 66 0.07 18.40 0.14
N TYR A 67 0.51 17.90 -1.01
CA TYR A 67 -0.18 18.08 -2.28
C TYR A 67 -0.12 16.78 -3.08
N SER A 68 -1.28 16.29 -3.51
CA SER A 68 -1.42 14.92 -4.06
C SER A 68 -0.58 14.64 -5.31
N ARG A 69 -0.22 15.68 -6.07
CA ARG A 69 0.70 15.53 -7.23
C ARG A 69 2.11 15.13 -6.81
N LEU A 70 2.57 15.59 -5.65
CA LEU A 70 3.90 15.27 -5.12
C LEU A 70 3.87 13.94 -4.38
N SER A 71 2.90 13.76 -3.49
CA SER A 71 2.74 12.54 -2.70
C SER A 71 1.28 12.33 -2.34
N ASN A 72 0.78 11.10 -2.50
CA ASN A 72 -0.57 10.69 -2.14
C ASN A 72 -0.49 9.30 -1.49
N PRO A 73 -1.10 9.06 -0.32
CA PRO A 73 -0.99 7.78 0.37
C PRO A 73 -1.42 6.59 -0.49
N THR A 74 -2.52 6.73 -1.23
CA THR A 74 -3.05 5.68 -2.13
C THR A 74 -2.04 5.30 -3.21
N ARG A 75 -1.36 6.30 -3.79
CA ARG A 75 -0.35 6.07 -4.84
C ARG A 75 0.92 5.46 -4.24
N GLN A 76 1.33 5.93 -3.07
CA GLN A 76 2.54 5.46 -2.41
C GLN A 76 2.46 3.96 -2.09
N ILE A 77 1.32 3.47 -1.59
CA ILE A 77 1.11 2.03 -1.35
C ILE A 77 1.33 1.21 -2.63
N LEU A 78 0.85 1.69 -3.78
CA LEU A 78 1.04 1.03 -5.07
C LEU A 78 2.52 1.06 -5.49
N GLU A 79 3.19 2.20 -5.35
CA GLU A 79 4.61 2.37 -5.67
C GLU A 79 5.50 1.44 -4.85
N ASP A 80 5.26 1.41 -3.54
CA ASP A 80 5.99 0.57 -2.59
C ASP A 80 5.71 -0.91 -2.84
N THR A 81 4.47 -1.28 -3.16
CA THR A 81 4.10 -2.65 -3.53
C THR A 81 4.85 -3.11 -4.78
N VAL A 82 4.91 -2.29 -5.83
CA VAL A 82 5.63 -2.63 -7.06
C VAL A 82 7.13 -2.69 -6.81
N ALA A 83 7.70 -1.75 -6.05
CA ALA A 83 9.11 -1.77 -5.68
C ALA A 83 9.47 -3.06 -4.93
N ASP A 84 8.63 -3.45 -3.98
CA ASP A 84 8.78 -4.68 -3.22
C ASP A 84 8.70 -5.93 -4.10
N LEU A 85 7.80 -5.97 -5.07
CA LEU A 85 7.63 -7.10 -5.98
C LEU A 85 8.82 -7.24 -6.95
N GLU A 86 9.36 -6.14 -7.43
CA GLU A 86 10.50 -6.11 -8.36
C GLU A 86 11.86 -6.14 -7.66
N HIS A 87 11.89 -6.22 -6.32
CA HIS A 87 13.10 -6.09 -5.50
C HIS A 87 13.88 -4.79 -5.78
N GLY A 88 13.16 -3.71 -6.11
CA GLY A 88 13.69 -2.38 -6.35
C GLY A 88 13.76 -1.53 -5.08
N ALA A 89 14.54 -0.44 -5.14
CA ALA A 89 14.64 0.50 -4.01
C ALA A 89 13.46 1.47 -3.92
N ALA A 90 12.81 1.80 -5.04
CA ALA A 90 11.66 2.70 -5.12
C ALA A 90 10.86 2.46 -6.41
N GLY A 91 9.56 2.71 -6.36
CA GLY A 91 8.64 2.68 -7.51
C GLY A 91 8.05 4.06 -7.77
N PHE A 92 7.70 4.34 -9.03
CA PHE A 92 7.02 5.58 -9.41
C PHE A 92 5.87 5.28 -10.36
N CYS A 93 4.67 5.73 -9.99
CA CYS A 93 3.49 5.62 -10.82
C CYS A 93 3.32 6.89 -11.65
N VAL A 94 3.32 6.72 -12.97
CA VAL A 94 3.13 7.80 -13.94
C VAL A 94 1.83 7.62 -14.69
N PHE A 95 1.24 8.74 -15.10
CA PHE A 95 0.15 8.70 -16.07
C PHE A 95 0.72 8.31 -17.43
N GLN A 96 0.15 7.27 -18.05
CA GLN A 96 0.46 6.88 -19.41
C GLN A 96 -0.79 7.05 -20.27
N ARG A 97 -0.64 7.68 -21.43
CA ARG A 97 -1.67 7.63 -22.47
C ARG A 97 -1.64 6.25 -23.12
N TYR A 98 -2.78 5.57 -23.16
CA TYR A 98 -2.92 4.35 -23.96
C TYR A 98 -2.92 4.74 -25.45
N GLY A 99 -1.89 4.33 -26.19
CA GLY A 99 -1.80 4.50 -27.63
C GLY A 99 -2.65 3.46 -28.32
N GLY A 100 -3.88 3.82 -28.69
CA GLY A 100 -4.67 3.04 -29.64
C GLY A 100 -4.26 3.39 -31.07
N ASN A 101 -4.04 2.37 -31.88
CA ASN A 101 -3.94 2.48 -33.34
C ASN A 101 -5.30 2.85 -33.93
#